data_AF-A0A454D3K1-F1
#
_entry.id   AF-A0A454D3K1-F1
#
_cell.length_a   1.000
_cell.length_b   1.000
_cell.length_c   1.000
_cell.angle_alpha   90.00
_cell.angle_beta   90.00
_cell.angle_gamma   90.00
#
_symmetry.space_group_name_H-M   'P 1'
#
loop_
_entity.id
_entity.type
_entity.pdbx_description
1 polymer ?
#
loop_
_entity_poly.entity_id
_entity_poly.type
_entity_poly.pdbx_seq_one_letter_code
_entity_poly.pdbx_strand_id
1 'polypeptide(L)' 'MDFTASHWLGIEGFWAVSGEHEFGLQRAGDNWQITSVKLNRKAEQGHRDVLAKAPKHAAQNLKAREALKVTY' A
#
# COMPACT_ATOMS: atom_id res chain seq x y z
N MET A 1 5.68 -14.65 -3.27
CA MET A 1 4.81 -14.13 -2.20
C MET A 1 3.78 -13.24 -2.88
N ASP A 2 2.50 -13.58 -2.79
CA ASP A 2 1.44 -12.75 -3.33
C ASP A 2 1.25 -11.51 -2.44
N PHE A 3 1.24 -10.32 -3.05
CA PHE A 3 0.89 -9.08 -2.37
C PHE A 3 -0.45 -8.60 -2.88
N THR A 4 -1.21 -7.97 -1.99
CA THR A 4 -2.39 -7.17 -2.34
C THR A 4 -2.30 -5.85 -1.59
N ALA A 5 -2.37 -4.76 -2.33
CA ALA A 5 -2.49 -3.41 -1.77
C ALA A 5 -3.84 -2.84 -2.19
N SER A 6 -4.57 -2.23 -1.27
CA SER A 6 -5.88 -1.65 -1.58
C SER A 6 -6.18 -0.40 -0.76
N HIS A 7 -7.00 0.48 -1.32
CA HIS A 7 -7.56 1.67 -0.68
C HIS A 7 -9.06 1.75 -0.95
N TRP A 8 -9.81 2.10 0.09
CA TRP A 8 -11.24 2.31 0.05
C TRP A 8 -11.58 3.64 0.72
N LEU A 9 -12.21 4.55 -0.01
CA LEU A 9 -12.64 5.86 0.48
C LEU A 9 -14.17 6.02 0.46
N GLY A 10 -14.90 4.91 0.62
CA GLY A 10 -16.37 4.92 0.58
C GLY A 10 -16.89 5.32 -0.80
N ILE A 11 -17.77 6.33 -0.83
CA ILE A 11 -18.39 6.83 -2.08
C ILE A 11 -17.37 7.41 -3.07
N GLU A 12 -16.19 7.82 -2.60
CA GLU A 12 -15.16 8.41 -3.46
C GLU A 12 -14.38 7.38 -4.28
N GLY A 13 -14.55 6.11 -3.94
CA GLY A 13 -14.12 4.99 -4.76
C GLY A 13 -13.17 4.02 -4.07
N PHE A 14 -12.73 3.08 -4.90
CA PHE A 14 -11.90 1.94 -4.54
C PHE A 14 -10.74 1.82 -5.51
N TRP A 15 -9.61 1.35 -5.00
CA TRP A 15 -8.49 0.89 -5.79
C TRP A 15 -7.84 -0.31 -5.12
N ALA A 16 -7.51 -1.34 -5.90
CA ALA A 16 -6.70 -2.46 -5.44
C ALA A 16 -5.77 -2.95 -6.54
N VAL A 17 -4.60 -3.40 -6.11
CA VAL A 17 -3.61 -4.05 -6.96
C VAL A 17 -3.12 -5.31 -6.27
N SER A 18 -2.96 -6.38 -7.05
CA SER A 18 -2.38 -7.63 -6.60
C SER A 18 -1.29 -8.09 -7.56
N GLY A 19 -0.36 -8.87 -7.04
CA GLY A 19 0.72 -9.44 -7.83
C GLY A 19 1.70 -10.21 -6.99
N GLU A 20 2.86 -10.48 -7.56
CA GLU A 20 3.94 -11.18 -6.88
C GLU A 20 5.23 -10.38 -6.96
N HIS A 21 5.99 -10.44 -5.88
CA HIS A 21 7.39 -10.05 -5.90
C HIS A 21 8.24 -11.25 -6.32
N GLU A 22 9.06 -11.02 -7.33
CA GLU A 22 10.11 -11.94 -7.75
C GLU A 22 11.45 -11.32 -7.34
N PHE A 23 12.24 -12.07 -6.58
CA PHE A 23 13.53 -11.64 -6.07
C PHE A 23 14.64 -12.45 -6.73
N GLY A 24 15.56 -11.76 -7.41
CA GLY A 24 16.84 -12.35 -7.78
C GLY A 24 17.73 -12.41 -6.55
N LEU A 25 18.19 -13.60 -6.18
CA LEU A 25 19.05 -13.81 -5.03
C LEU A 25 20.41 -14.33 -5.49
N GLN A 26 21.48 -13.77 -4.92
CA GLN A 26 22.83 -14.28 -5.10
C GLN A 26 23.43 -14.57 -3.72
N ARG A 27 24.15 -15.70 -3.63
CA ARG A 27 24.86 -16.06 -2.40
C ARG A 27 26.12 -15.21 -2.27
N ALA A 28 26.29 -14.58 -1.12
CA ALA A 28 27.43 -13.74 -0.77
C ALA A 28 27.98 -14.21 0.58
N GLY A 29 28.97 -15.10 0.53
CA GLY A 29 29.47 -15.81 1.72
C GLY A 29 28.38 -16.68 2.36
N ASP A 30 28.09 -16.40 3.62
CA ASP A 30 27.07 -17.12 4.41
C ASP A 30 25.67 -16.54 4.27
N ASN A 31 25.51 -15.42 3.55
CA ASN A 31 24.24 -14.72 3.42
C ASN A 31 23.70 -14.73 1.99
N TRP A 32 22.41 -14.46 1.87
CA TRP A 32 21.75 -14.20 0.59
C TRP A 32 21.58 -12.70 0.39
N GLN A 33 22.03 -12.21 -0.76
CA GLN A 33 21.88 -10.83 -1.16
C GLN A 33 20.82 -10.73 -2.26
N ILE A 34 19.87 -9.82 -2.09
CA ILE A 34 18.92 -9.47 -3.14
C ILE A 34 19.66 -8.67 -4.20
N THR A 35 19.65 -9.16 -5.43
CA THR A 35 20.28 -8.54 -6.60
C THR A 35 19.27 -7.89 -7.54
N SER A 36 18.03 -8.38 -7.54
CA SER A 36 16.94 -7.77 -8.30
C SER A 36 15.61 -7.92 -7.57
N VAL A 37 14.72 -6.96 -7.81
CA VAL A 37 13.32 -7.00 -7.36
C VAL A 37 12.45 -6.67 -8.56
N LYS A 38 11.53 -7.57 -8.89
CA LYS A 38 10.54 -7.35 -9.94
C LYS A 38 9.14 -7.50 -9.37
N LEU A 39 8.27 -6.55 -9.74
CA LEU A 39 6.86 -6.58 -9.40
C LEU A 39 6.06 -7.13 -10.60
N ASN A 40 5.62 -8.38 -10.49
CA ASN A 40 4.73 -8.97 -11.48
C ASN A 40 3.28 -8.65 -11.07
N ARG A 41 2.73 -7.56 -11.61
CA ARG A 41 1.35 -7.14 -11.33
C ARG A 41 0.38 -8.11 -12.02
N LYS A 42 -0.38 -8.87 -11.21
CA LYS A 42 -1.37 -9.84 -11.69
C LYS A 42 -2.71 -9.19 -12.02
N ALA A 43 -3.15 -8.26 -11.18
CA ALA A 43 -4.43 -7.57 -11.38
C ALA A 43 -4.41 -6.17 -10.77
N GLU A 44 -5.10 -5.24 -11.42
CA GLU A 44 -5.45 -3.93 -10.87
C GLU A 44 -6.94 -3.71 -11.09
N GLN A 45 -7.63 -3.22 -10.06
CA GLN A 45 -9.07 -2.98 -10.05
C GLN A 45 -9.37 -1.62 -9.43
N GLY A 46 -10.46 -0.99 -9.89
CA GLY A 46 -10.87 0.32 -9.41
C GLY A 46 -10.10 1.49 -10.05
N HIS A 47 -10.10 2.65 -9.41
CA HIS A 47 -9.55 3.90 -9.97
C HIS A 47 -8.37 4.42 -9.17
N ARG A 48 -7.21 4.56 -9.80
CA ARG A 48 -5.96 4.96 -9.14
C ARG A 48 -6.01 6.38 -8.55
N ASP A 49 -6.92 7.23 -9.04
CA ASP A 49 -7.12 8.59 -8.53
C ASP A 49 -7.52 8.63 -7.04
N VAL A 50 -8.06 7.53 -6.51
CA VAL A 50 -8.32 7.35 -5.08
C VAL A 50 -7.05 7.55 -4.26
N LEU A 51 -5.88 7.17 -4.78
CA LEU A 51 -4.59 7.34 -4.10
C LEU A 51 -4.22 8.83 -3.90
N ALA A 52 -4.62 9.71 -4.82
CA ALA A 52 -4.38 11.14 -4.68
C ALA A 52 -5.29 11.80 -3.62
N LYS A 53 -6.45 11.20 -3.37
CA LYS A 53 -7.44 11.68 -2.38
C LYS A 53 -7.15 11.15 -0.97
N ALA A 54 -6.63 9.92 -0.86
CA ALA A 54 -6.41 9.24 0.42
C ALA A 54 -5.62 10.06 1.47
N PRO A 55 -4.54 10.81 1.13
CA PRO A 55 -3.82 11.62 2.12
C PRO A 55 -4.67 12.73 2.76
N LYS A 56 -5.60 13.34 2.00
CA LYS A 56 -6.49 14.39 2.52
C LYS A 56 -7.44 13.83 3.57
N HIS A 57 -8.06 12.69 3.27
CA HIS A 57 -8.92 11.96 4.20
C HIS A 57 -8.16 11.50 5.45
N ALA A 58 -6.94 11.00 5.30
CA ALA A 58 -6.10 10.60 6.43
C ALA A 58 -5.82 11.77 7.38
N ALA A 59 -5.47 12.95 6.85
CA ALA A 59 -5.24 14.15 7.66
C ALA A 59 -6.52 14.63 8.38
N GLN A 60 -7.67 14.58 7.70
CA GLN A 60 -8.96 14.93 8.31
C GLN A 60 -9.35 13.95 9.43
N ASN A 61 -9.20 12.65 9.19
CA ASN A 61 -9.47 11.61 10.18
C ASN A 61 -8.56 11.71 11.40
N LEU A 62 -7.27 12.03 11.19
CA LEU A 62 -6.35 12.27 12.29
C LEU A 62 -6.80 13.46 13.14
N LYS A 63 -7.10 14.61 12.53
CA LYS A 63 -7.60 15.79 13.24
C LYS A 63 -8.89 15.50 14.01
N ALA A 64 -9.83 14.79 13.39
CA ALA A 64 -11.09 14.41 14.05
C ALA A 64 -10.83 13.51 15.27
N ARG A 65 -9.92 12.54 15.16
CA ARG A 65 -9.54 11.67 16.29
C ARG A 65 -8.82 12.45 17.39
N GLU A 66 -7.96 13.39 17.04
CA GLU A 66 -7.28 14.26 18.01
C GLU A 66 -8.25 15.17 18.74
N ALA A 67 -9.25 15.74 18.06
CA ALA A 67 -10.28 16.57 18.68
C ALA A 67 -11.18 15.79 19.66
N LEU A 68 -11.26 14.46 19.51
CA LEU A 68 -12.00 13.57 20.42
C LEU A 68 -11.16 13.10 21.61
N LYS A 69 -9.86 13.41 21.67
CA LYS A 69 -9.04 13.05 22.83
C LYS A 69 -9.45 13.91 24.02
N VAL A 70 -9.96 13.26 25.07
CA VAL A 70 -10.15 13.90 26.37
C VAL A 70 -8.80 13.95 27.09
N THR A 71 -8.30 15.15 27.35
CA THR A 71 -7.17 15.36 28.26
C THR A 71 -7.68 15.30 29.70
N TYR A 72 -7.21 14.30 30.45
CA TYR A 72 -7.40 14.18 31.89
C TYR A 72 -6.27 14.90 32.63
#